data_AF-A0A131ZZL2-F1
#
_entry.id   AF-A0A131ZZL2-F1
#
_cell.length_a   1.000
_cell.length_b   1.000
_cell.length_c   1.000
_cell.angle_alpha   90.00
_cell.angle_beta   90.00
_cell.angle_gamma   90.00
#
_symmetry.space_group_name_H-M   'P 1'
#
loop_
_entity.id
_entity.type
_entity.pdbx_description
1 polymer ?
#
loop_
_entity_poly.entity_id
_entity_poly.type
_entity_poly.pdbx_seq_one_letter_code
_entity_poly.pdbx_strand_id
1 'polypeptide(L)'
;MNENPIDRFDFEYDVWDARDNKNAVKVPEHLRQKPSLLPAVEIPHPGQSYNPSSSDYQALIETEMQKEIQLIKEEKKLANKVDRYFVSKDQAPNEDTWLIEMSQGLFANANDQNENQNESVEQEQELLGIKLKQPKPKTKAQKRRALKEKMLRRQRKMAKIERSKENDIYRLKAIEQEIYEQEKRSETRSKIRQLKHIQSLYKPKRLGKGPFEPIDTELSAPKELNGTLRSLRTKGSILQDRFKSFQKRNLIESSSTKAIQVATKTKPKLKKRFETKRRHRDE
;
A
#
# COMPACT_ATOMS: atom_id res chain seq x y z
N MET A 1 -30.79 8.63 22.24
CA MET A 1 -30.11 9.40 21.18
C MET A 1 -29.06 8.48 20.57
N ASN A 2 -29.51 7.52 19.76
CA ASN A 2 -28.64 6.55 19.10
C ASN A 2 -28.48 7.02 17.66
N GLU A 3 -27.63 8.02 17.46
CA GLU A 3 -27.21 8.38 16.11
C GLU A 3 -26.17 7.34 15.68
N ASN A 4 -26.55 6.49 14.72
CA ASN A 4 -25.59 5.65 14.03
C ASN A 4 -24.53 6.58 13.42
N PRO A 5 -23.22 6.36 13.64
CA PRO A 5 -22.17 7.21 13.06
C PRO A 5 -22.07 7.09 11.53
N ILE A 6 -23.02 6.39 10.90
CA ILE A 6 -23.18 6.17 9.45
C ILE A 6 -24.23 7.12 8.86
N ASP A 7 -25.18 7.65 9.66
CA ASP A 7 -26.11 8.72 9.21
C ASP A 7 -25.37 10.05 8.94
N ARG A 8 -24.08 10.13 9.25
CA ARG A 8 -23.23 11.31 9.10
C ARG A 8 -22.90 11.72 7.66
N PHE A 9 -23.49 11.06 6.67
CA PHE A 9 -23.50 11.50 5.29
C PHE A 9 -24.94 11.89 4.93
N ASP A 10 -25.45 12.94 5.58
CA ASP A 10 -26.66 13.63 5.14
C ASP A 10 -26.41 14.16 3.72
N PHE A 11 -26.73 13.31 2.74
CA PHE A 11 -27.05 13.73 1.38
C PHE A 11 -28.44 14.37 1.47
N GLU A 12 -28.46 15.55 2.07
CA GLU A 12 -29.64 16.37 2.21
C GLU A 12 -30.13 16.72 0.80
N TYR A 13 -31.14 15.96 0.37
CA TYR A 13 -32.01 16.18 -0.77
C TYR A 13 -31.32 16.57 -2.09
N ASP A 14 -31.17 15.59 -2.99
CA ASP A 14 -31.03 15.92 -4.41
C ASP A 14 -32.38 16.45 -4.93
N VAL A 15 -32.50 17.78 -4.92
CA VAL A 15 -33.67 18.53 -5.39
C VAL A 15 -34.00 18.22 -6.87
N TRP A 16 -33.04 17.70 -7.64
CA TRP A 16 -33.22 17.38 -9.06
C TRP A 16 -33.66 15.95 -9.33
N ASP A 17 -33.32 15.01 -8.43
CA ASP A 17 -33.81 13.62 -8.47
C ASP A 17 -35.20 13.46 -7.83
N ALA A 18 -35.72 14.51 -7.16
CA ALA A 18 -37.08 14.59 -6.61
C ALA A 18 -38.18 14.74 -7.69
N ARG A 19 -37.94 14.28 -8.92
CA ARG A 19 -39.05 13.93 -9.81
C ARG A 19 -39.51 12.56 -9.35
N ASP A 20 -40.74 12.47 -8.87
CA ASP A 20 -41.48 11.24 -8.53
C ASP A 20 -41.54 10.26 -9.71
N ASN A 21 -40.40 9.70 -10.06
CA ASN A 21 -40.27 8.68 -11.07
C ASN A 21 -40.71 7.40 -10.37
N LYS A 22 -41.99 7.05 -10.51
CA LYS A 22 -42.57 5.77 -10.06
C LYS A 22 -41.80 4.53 -10.60
N ASN A 23 -40.88 4.75 -11.53
CA ASN A 23 -39.98 3.76 -12.16
C ASN A 23 -38.49 3.96 -11.79
N ALA A 24 -38.16 4.65 -10.69
CA ALA A 24 -36.77 4.83 -10.28
C ALA A 24 -36.13 3.47 -9.93
N VAL A 25 -35.06 3.12 -10.64
CA VAL A 25 -34.29 1.90 -10.38
C VAL A 25 -33.65 2.01 -8.99
N LYS A 26 -33.81 0.98 -8.15
CA LYS A 26 -33.18 0.93 -6.83
C LYS A 26 -31.65 0.87 -6.99
N VAL A 27 -30.98 2.01 -6.81
CA VAL A 27 -29.52 2.10 -6.81
C VAL A 27 -28.98 1.63 -5.46
N PRO A 28 -27.97 0.74 -5.41
CA PRO A 28 -27.40 0.29 -4.15
C PRO A 28 -26.64 1.42 -3.45
N GLU A 29 -26.64 1.39 -2.11
CA GLU A 29 -26.13 2.48 -1.27
C GLU A 29 -24.65 2.80 -1.52
N HIS A 30 -23.81 1.79 -1.77
CA HIS A 30 -22.38 1.97 -2.01
C HIS A 30 -22.07 2.80 -3.26
N LEU A 31 -22.98 2.88 -4.24
CA LEU A 31 -22.81 3.75 -5.42
C LEU A 31 -23.01 5.24 -5.08
N ARG A 32 -23.75 5.56 -4.02
CA ARG A 32 -24.00 6.95 -3.57
C ARG A 32 -22.88 7.48 -2.67
N GLN A 33 -22.06 6.59 -2.11
CA GLN A 33 -20.97 6.96 -1.21
C GLN A 33 -19.84 7.66 -1.98
N LYS A 34 -19.53 8.90 -1.58
CA LYS A 34 -18.40 9.66 -2.15
C LYS A 34 -17.07 9.02 -1.71
N PRO A 35 -16.09 8.89 -2.62
CA PRO A 35 -14.81 8.23 -2.29
C PRO A 35 -13.91 9.07 -1.36
N SER A 36 -14.15 10.37 -1.25
CA SER A 36 -13.46 11.33 -0.38
C SER A 36 -14.40 12.43 0.11
N LEU A 37 -14.02 13.06 1.23
CA LEU A 37 -14.72 14.19 1.85
C LEU A 37 -14.09 15.55 1.50
N LEU A 38 -13.11 15.56 0.61
CA LEU A 38 -12.43 16.78 0.18
C LEU A 38 -13.33 17.62 -0.75
N PRO A 39 -13.26 18.96 -0.68
CA PRO A 39 -14.01 19.84 -1.57
C PRO A 39 -13.57 19.63 -3.02
N ALA A 40 -14.49 19.85 -3.97
CA ALA A 40 -14.18 19.71 -5.39
C ALA A 40 -13.17 20.76 -5.88
N VAL A 41 -13.17 21.93 -5.26
CA VAL A 41 -12.26 23.05 -5.53
C VAL A 41 -11.60 23.43 -4.22
N GLU A 42 -10.28 23.43 -4.20
CA GLU A 42 -9.52 23.90 -3.04
C GLU A 42 -9.34 25.41 -3.13
N ILE A 43 -9.41 26.07 -1.98
CA ILE A 43 -9.21 27.52 -1.91
C ILE A 43 -7.70 27.77 -1.92
N PRO A 44 -7.18 28.58 -2.85
CA PRO A 44 -5.75 28.89 -2.91
C PRO A 44 -5.32 29.73 -1.70
N HIS A 45 -4.02 29.76 -1.42
CA HIS A 45 -3.45 30.61 -0.37
C HIS A 45 -3.65 32.11 -0.74
N PRO A 46 -4.01 33.00 0.21
CA PRO A 46 -4.25 34.42 -0.08
C PRO A 46 -3.04 35.12 -0.71
N GLY A 47 -1.82 34.69 -0.36
CA GLY A 47 -0.57 35.16 -0.96
C GLY A 47 -0.40 34.90 -2.47
N GLN A 48 -1.23 34.05 -3.08
CA GLN A 48 -1.27 33.82 -4.54
C GLN A 48 -2.13 34.86 -5.28
N SER A 49 -2.84 35.71 -4.54
CA SER A 49 -3.62 36.79 -5.13
C SER A 49 -2.74 37.70 -5.97
N TYR A 50 -3.37 38.41 -6.92
CA TYR A 50 -2.69 39.38 -7.75
C TYR A 50 -2.02 40.50 -6.93
N ASN A 51 -2.72 40.99 -5.91
CA ASN A 51 -2.28 42.04 -4.99
C ASN A 51 -2.42 41.55 -3.54
N PRO A 52 -1.53 40.65 -3.09
CA PRO A 52 -1.58 40.07 -1.74
C PRO A 52 -1.12 41.09 -0.69
N SER A 53 -1.54 40.88 0.56
CA SER A 53 -0.94 41.61 1.67
C SER A 53 0.53 41.18 1.82
N SER A 54 1.39 42.07 2.34
CA SER A 54 2.81 41.74 2.55
C SER A 54 2.98 40.54 3.47
N SER A 55 2.13 40.43 4.49
CA SER A 55 2.15 39.31 5.44
C SER A 55 1.75 37.99 4.79
N ASP A 56 0.67 37.97 3.99
CA ASP A 56 0.20 36.75 3.34
C ASP A 56 1.19 36.26 2.27
N TYR A 57 1.84 37.20 1.58
CA TYR A 57 2.86 36.90 0.58
C TYR A 57 4.12 36.32 1.23
N GLN A 58 4.59 36.91 2.34
CA GLN A 58 5.71 36.37 3.11
C GLN A 58 5.40 34.98 3.66
N ALA A 59 4.20 34.78 4.22
CA ALA A 59 3.77 33.47 4.70
C ALA A 59 3.78 32.41 3.59
N LEU A 60 3.30 32.76 2.38
CA LEU A 60 3.38 31.86 1.24
C LEU A 60 4.82 31.51 0.89
N ILE A 61 5.70 32.51 0.75
CA ILE A 61 7.12 32.30 0.43
C ILE A 61 7.77 31.41 1.49
N GLU A 62 7.54 31.66 2.77
CA GLU A 62 8.12 30.88 3.86
C GLU A 62 7.68 29.42 3.79
N THR A 63 6.40 29.15 3.54
CA THR A 63 5.89 27.77 3.41
C THR A 63 6.51 27.04 2.22
N GLU A 64 6.66 27.68 1.07
CA GLU A 64 7.30 27.07 -0.11
C GLU A 64 8.81 26.93 0.06
N MET A 65 9.47 27.92 0.65
CA MET A 65 10.89 27.86 0.99
C MET A 65 11.19 26.67 1.91
N GLN A 66 10.35 26.41 2.91
CA GLN A 66 10.51 25.26 3.79
C GLN A 66 10.39 23.92 3.04
N LYS A 67 9.47 23.80 2.09
CA LYS A 67 9.34 22.61 1.23
C LYS A 67 10.58 22.43 0.36
N GLU A 68 11.07 23.49 -0.27
CA GLU A 68 12.27 23.44 -1.11
C GLU A 68 13.52 23.05 -0.30
N ILE A 69 13.69 23.61 0.90
CA ILE A 69 14.76 23.24 1.83
C ILE A 69 14.69 21.74 2.18
N GLN A 70 13.49 21.18 2.34
CA GLN A 70 13.33 19.75 2.60
C GLN A 70 13.76 18.91 1.39
N LEU A 71 13.35 19.29 0.17
CA LEU A 71 13.76 18.62 -1.06
C LEU A 71 15.28 18.65 -1.22
N ILE A 72 15.92 19.81 -1.07
CA ILE A 72 17.39 19.95 -1.14
C ILE A 72 18.08 19.07 -0.08
N LYS A 73 17.53 18.97 1.13
CA LYS A 73 18.08 18.10 2.19
C LYS A 73 17.96 16.62 1.81
N GLU A 74 16.84 16.20 1.22
CA GLU A 74 16.62 14.83 0.76
C GLU A 74 17.55 14.48 -0.40
N GLU A 75 17.72 15.38 -1.36
CA GLU A 75 18.66 15.24 -2.47
C GLU A 75 20.10 15.11 -1.96
N LYS A 76 20.54 16.00 -1.06
CA LYS A 76 21.86 15.90 -0.42
C LYS A 76 22.04 14.61 0.35
N LYS A 77 21.01 14.16 1.08
CA LYS A 77 21.04 12.89 1.80
C LYS A 77 21.18 11.70 0.84
N LEU A 78 20.52 11.75 -0.32
CA LEU A 78 20.63 10.73 -1.34
C LEU A 78 22.01 10.76 -2.00
N ALA A 79 22.50 11.95 -2.40
CA ALA A 79 23.83 12.15 -2.95
C ALA A 79 24.89 11.59 -2.00
N ASN A 80 24.89 12.00 -0.73
CA ASN A 80 25.83 11.47 0.27
C ASN A 80 25.75 9.93 0.43
N LYS A 81 24.56 9.33 0.34
CA LYS A 81 24.43 7.87 0.37
C LYS A 81 25.03 7.22 -0.85
N VAL A 82 24.80 7.80 -2.03
CA VAL A 82 25.32 7.32 -3.31
C VAL A 82 26.83 7.49 -3.34
N ASP A 83 27.33 8.68 -3.05
CA ASP A 83 28.75 9.05 -3.01
C ASP A 83 29.56 8.16 -2.07
N ARG A 84 28.99 7.69 -0.94
CA ARG A 84 29.63 6.71 -0.07
C ARG A 84 29.99 5.39 -0.75
N TYR A 85 29.27 5.00 -1.81
CA TYR A 85 29.54 3.79 -2.57
C TYR A 85 30.37 4.05 -3.83
N PHE A 86 30.53 5.32 -4.23
CA PHE A 86 31.40 5.69 -5.34
C PHE A 86 32.79 6.04 -4.83
N VAL A 87 33.78 5.32 -5.32
CA VAL A 87 35.18 5.61 -5.02
C VAL A 87 35.56 6.91 -5.73
N SER A 88 36.18 7.85 -5.00
CA SER A 88 36.72 9.07 -5.60
C SER A 88 37.72 8.72 -6.70
N LYS A 89 37.84 9.55 -7.73
CA LYS A 89 38.70 9.28 -8.90
C LYS A 89 40.15 8.90 -8.51
N ASP A 90 40.67 9.51 -7.46
CA ASP A 90 42.04 9.27 -6.97
C ASP A 90 42.22 7.94 -6.23
N GLN A 91 41.11 7.31 -5.82
CA GLN A 91 41.07 6.02 -5.12
C GLN A 91 40.58 4.90 -6.05
N ALA A 92 40.29 5.21 -7.32
CA ALA A 92 39.78 4.23 -8.28
C ALA A 92 40.81 3.11 -8.50
N PRO A 93 40.37 1.86 -8.80
CA PRO A 93 41.28 0.75 -9.02
C PRO A 93 42.26 1.05 -10.16
N ASN A 94 43.55 1.07 -9.86
CA ASN A 94 44.65 1.13 -10.82
C ASN A 94 45.10 -0.28 -11.23
N GLU A 95 45.85 -0.38 -12.32
CA GLU A 95 46.43 -1.65 -12.79
C GLU A 95 47.21 -2.38 -11.69
N ASP A 96 47.95 -1.64 -10.85
CA ASP A 96 48.66 -2.18 -9.70
C ASP A 96 47.73 -2.79 -8.64
N THR A 97 46.61 -2.12 -8.33
CA THR A 97 45.62 -2.64 -7.37
C THR A 97 44.92 -3.89 -7.90
N TRP A 98 44.67 -3.94 -9.21
CA TRP A 98 44.12 -5.10 -9.89
C TRP A 98 45.10 -6.29 -9.88
N LEU A 99 46.40 -6.04 -10.07
CA LEU A 99 47.45 -7.05 -9.99
C LEU A 99 47.57 -7.60 -8.54
N ILE A 100 47.48 -6.74 -7.53
CA ILE A 100 47.47 -7.15 -6.11
C ILE A 100 46.25 -8.04 -5.81
N GLU A 101 45.05 -7.69 -6.30
CA GLU A 101 43.83 -8.48 -6.13
C GLU A 101 43.93 -9.84 -6.85
N MET A 102 44.45 -9.87 -8.08
CA MET A 102 44.65 -11.09 -8.86
C MET A 102 45.77 -12.00 -8.32
N SER A 103 46.76 -11.43 -7.64
CA SER A 103 47.83 -12.20 -6.97
C SER A 103 47.45 -12.64 -5.54
N GLN A 104 46.31 -12.17 -5.02
CA GLN A 104 45.78 -12.62 -3.74
C GLN A 104 45.37 -14.10 -3.85
N GLY A 105 46.02 -14.96 -3.07
CA GLY A 105 45.84 -16.42 -3.12
C GLY A 105 46.98 -17.19 -3.79
N LEU A 106 47.82 -16.54 -4.61
CA LEU A 106 49.07 -17.17 -5.10
C LEU A 106 50.14 -17.26 -3.99
N PHE A 107 50.15 -16.29 -3.08
CA PHE A 107 51.12 -16.21 -1.97
C PHE A 107 50.51 -16.54 -0.59
N ALA A 108 49.25 -17.00 -0.54
CA ALA A 108 48.55 -17.31 0.71
C ALA A 108 48.87 -18.71 1.28
N ASN A 109 49.65 -19.54 0.58
CA ASN A 109 49.94 -20.91 0.97
C ASN A 109 51.40 -21.10 1.40
N ALA A 110 51.78 -20.50 2.52
CA ALA A 110 53.00 -20.91 3.22
C ALA A 110 52.76 -21.39 4.66
N ASN A 111 51.54 -21.30 5.20
CA ASN A 111 51.18 -21.89 6.51
C ASN A 111 49.66 -21.93 6.70
N ASP A 112 49.00 -22.97 6.18
CA ASP A 112 47.79 -23.54 6.80
C ASP A 112 47.48 -24.89 6.13
N GLN A 113 48.33 -25.88 6.45
CA GLN A 113 47.91 -27.27 6.47
C GLN A 113 47.06 -27.44 7.74
N ASN A 114 45.75 -27.69 7.60
CA ASN A 114 45.03 -28.53 8.54
C ASN A 114 43.72 -29.00 7.90
N GLU A 115 43.81 -30.24 7.42
CA GLU A 115 42.72 -31.16 7.16
C GLU A 115 41.79 -31.23 8.38
N ASN A 116 40.49 -31.15 8.15
CA ASN A 116 39.50 -31.64 9.12
C ASN A 116 38.45 -32.44 8.36
N GLN A 117 38.79 -33.72 8.16
CA GLN A 117 37.85 -34.79 7.85
C GLN A 117 37.01 -35.04 9.12
N ASN A 118 35.70 -34.83 9.03
CA ASN A 118 34.74 -35.36 10.01
C ASN A 118 33.80 -36.30 9.27
N GLU A 119 34.04 -37.60 9.48
CA GLU A 119 33.16 -38.70 9.09
C GLU A 119 31.85 -38.62 9.90
N SER A 120 30.75 -38.27 9.24
CA SER A 120 29.40 -38.48 9.75
C SER A 120 28.83 -39.74 9.10
N VAL A 121 28.71 -40.79 9.91
CA VAL A 121 28.02 -42.04 9.57
C VAL A 121 26.55 -41.75 9.26
N GLU A 122 26.21 -41.70 7.98
CA GLU A 122 24.83 -41.71 7.50
C GLU A 122 24.27 -43.12 7.66
N GLN A 123 23.48 -43.34 8.72
CA GLN A 123 22.56 -44.46 8.79
C GLN A 123 21.43 -44.23 7.79
N GLU A 124 21.56 -44.80 6.60
CA GLU A 124 20.45 -45.08 5.69
C GLU A 124 19.42 -45.96 6.42
N GLN A 125 18.46 -45.34 7.10
CA GLN A 125 17.20 -46.00 7.39
C GLN A 125 16.34 -45.91 6.13
N GLU A 126 16.42 -46.97 5.34
CA GLU A 126 15.46 -47.26 4.28
C GLU A 126 14.04 -46.97 4.78
N LEU A 127 13.40 -45.96 4.18
CA LEU A 127 11.96 -45.78 4.19
C LEU A 127 11.32 -46.93 3.40
N LEU A 128 11.32 -48.13 3.99
CA LEU A 128 10.56 -49.26 3.49
C LEU A 128 9.09 -48.86 3.49
N GLY A 129 8.56 -48.62 2.29
CA GLY A 129 7.16 -48.33 2.06
C GLY A 129 6.28 -49.38 2.73
N ILE A 130 5.73 -49.02 3.89
CA ILE A 130 4.73 -49.83 4.58
C ILE A 130 3.52 -49.86 3.64
N LYS A 131 3.38 -50.94 2.87
CA LYS A 131 2.14 -51.26 2.15
C LYS A 131 1.04 -51.31 3.21
N LEU A 132 0.24 -50.24 3.28
CA LEU A 132 -0.94 -50.16 4.14
C LEU A 132 -1.85 -51.32 3.77
N LYS A 133 -1.81 -52.39 4.55
CA LYS A 133 -2.74 -53.51 4.41
C LYS A 133 -4.14 -52.93 4.57
N GLN A 134 -4.96 -53.08 3.53
CA GLN A 134 -6.36 -52.67 3.58
C GLN A 134 -7.01 -53.35 4.79
N PRO A 135 -7.63 -52.59 5.71
CA PRO A 135 -8.16 -53.15 6.94
C PRO A 135 -9.25 -54.18 6.59
N LYS A 136 -9.04 -55.43 7.02
CA LYS A 136 -10.04 -56.49 6.86
C LYS A 136 -11.37 -56.03 7.48
N PRO A 137 -12.53 -56.35 6.86
CA PRO A 137 -13.82 -55.89 7.35
C PRO A 137 -14.05 -56.38 8.78
N LYS A 138 -14.33 -55.44 9.69
CA LYS A 138 -14.55 -55.74 11.11
C LYS A 138 -15.67 -56.76 11.28
N THR A 139 -15.44 -57.78 12.10
CA THR A 139 -16.47 -58.78 12.45
C THR A 139 -17.63 -58.13 13.21
N LYS A 140 -18.83 -58.74 13.20
CA LYS A 140 -20.03 -58.21 13.89
C LYS A 140 -19.78 -57.94 15.38
N ALA A 141 -18.98 -58.79 16.05
CA ALA A 141 -18.55 -58.60 17.43
C ALA A 141 -17.60 -57.40 17.60
N GLN A 142 -16.62 -57.22 16.72
CA GLN A 142 -15.73 -56.05 16.72
C GLN A 142 -16.48 -54.74 16.43
N LYS A 143 -17.47 -54.76 15.52
CA LYS A 143 -18.37 -53.62 15.29
C LYS A 143 -19.18 -53.26 16.54
N ARG A 144 -19.75 -54.26 17.24
CA ARG A 144 -20.50 -54.05 18.49
C ARG A 144 -19.61 -53.52 19.63
N ARG A 145 -18.37 -54.02 19.77
CA ARG A 145 -17.39 -53.51 20.74
C ARG A 145 -16.99 -52.06 20.43
N ALA A 146 -16.69 -51.74 19.18
CA ALA A 146 -16.37 -50.38 18.75
C ALA A 146 -17.52 -49.39 18.95
N LEU A 147 -18.78 -49.83 18.73
CA LEU A 147 -19.96 -49.00 19.03
C LEU A 147 -20.11 -48.73 20.53
N LYS A 148 -19.92 -49.74 21.39
CA LYS A 148 -19.94 -49.56 22.85
C LYS A 148 -18.84 -48.61 23.32
N GLU A 149 -17.62 -48.76 22.82
CA GLU A 149 -16.50 -47.88 23.13
C GLU A 149 -16.76 -46.45 22.65
N LYS A 150 -17.32 -46.27 21.45
CA LYS A 150 -17.72 -44.95 20.94
C LYS A 150 -18.78 -44.30 21.82
N MET A 151 -19.77 -45.06 22.30
CA MET A 151 -20.80 -44.56 23.22
C MET A 151 -20.20 -44.17 24.58
N LEU A 152 -19.34 -45.02 25.15
CA LEU A 152 -18.63 -44.72 26.40
C LEU A 152 -17.74 -43.47 26.25
N ARG A 153 -17.04 -43.34 25.13
CA ARG A 153 -16.23 -42.14 24.82
C ARG A 153 -17.10 -40.90 24.71
N ARG A 154 -18.29 -41.00 24.09
CA ARG A 154 -19.26 -39.90 24.03
C ARG A 154 -19.72 -39.52 25.44
N GLN A 155 -20.10 -40.47 26.28
CA GLN A 155 -20.51 -40.23 27.66
C GLN A 155 -19.40 -39.57 28.49
N ARG A 156 -18.15 -40.07 28.40
CA ARG A 156 -16.99 -39.45 29.06
C ARG A 156 -16.75 -38.02 28.60
N LYS A 157 -16.91 -37.73 27.30
CA LYS A 157 -16.83 -36.37 26.76
C LYS A 157 -17.93 -35.47 27.33
N MET A 158 -19.17 -35.95 27.38
CA MET A 158 -20.28 -35.19 27.95
C MET A 158 -20.04 -34.89 29.43
N ALA A 159 -19.63 -35.89 30.22
CA ALA A 159 -19.31 -35.69 31.63
C ALA A 159 -18.13 -34.72 31.84
N LYS A 160 -17.12 -34.73 30.95
CA LYS A 160 -16.03 -33.74 30.99
C LYS A 160 -16.52 -32.32 30.69
N ILE A 161 -17.44 -32.17 29.73
CA ILE A 161 -18.05 -30.87 29.42
C ILE A 161 -18.87 -30.37 30.60
N GLU A 162 -19.66 -31.24 31.23
CA GLU A 162 -20.49 -30.91 32.39
C GLU A 162 -19.63 -30.45 33.58
N ARG A 163 -18.57 -31.20 33.92
CA ARG A 163 -17.58 -30.76 34.92
C ARG A 163 -16.91 -29.44 34.56
N SER A 164 -16.65 -29.18 33.28
CA SER A 164 -16.12 -27.88 32.85
C SER A 164 -17.11 -26.76 33.13
N LYS A 165 -18.40 -26.97 32.84
CA LYS A 165 -19.45 -25.98 33.13
C LYS A 165 -19.57 -25.71 34.62
N GLU A 166 -19.51 -26.75 35.46
CA GLU A 166 -19.48 -26.60 36.92
C GLU A 166 -18.26 -25.77 37.37
N ASN A 167 -17.08 -26.03 36.79
CA ASN A 167 -15.89 -25.24 37.06
C ASN A 167 -16.03 -23.78 36.58
N ASP A 168 -16.72 -23.54 35.47
CA ASP A 168 -16.98 -22.20 34.94
C ASP A 168 -17.90 -21.40 35.88
N ILE A 169 -18.84 -22.06 36.59
CA ILE A 169 -19.68 -21.41 37.62
C ILE A 169 -18.79 -20.79 38.72
N TYR A 170 -17.75 -21.50 39.17
CA TYR A 170 -16.81 -20.97 40.16
C TYR A 170 -15.92 -19.85 39.60
N ARG A 171 -15.75 -19.79 38.27
CA ARG A 171 -14.97 -18.76 37.57
C ARG A 171 -15.80 -17.59 37.05
N LEU A 172 -17.10 -17.52 37.34
CA LEU A 172 -17.99 -16.50 36.78
C LEU A 172 -17.47 -15.07 36.91
N LYS A 173 -16.93 -14.71 38.09
CA LYS A 173 -16.37 -13.37 38.31
C LYS A 173 -15.17 -13.06 37.42
N ALA A 174 -14.32 -14.05 37.17
CA ALA A 174 -13.18 -13.90 36.26
C ALA A 174 -13.64 -13.81 34.80
N ILE A 175 -14.65 -14.60 34.42
CA ILE A 175 -15.26 -14.56 33.09
C ILE A 175 -15.93 -13.19 32.85
N GLU A 176 -16.64 -12.65 33.84
CA GLU A 176 -17.25 -11.33 33.76
C GLU A 176 -16.21 -10.23 33.55
N GLN A 177 -15.10 -10.26 34.31
CA GLN A 177 -13.98 -9.34 34.12
C GLN A 177 -13.33 -9.49 32.74
N GLU A 178 -13.15 -10.71 32.26
CA GLU A 178 -12.60 -10.99 30.92
C GLU A 178 -13.51 -10.43 29.81
N ILE A 179 -14.83 -10.65 29.92
CA ILE A 179 -15.82 -10.09 28.98
C ILE A 179 -15.77 -8.56 29.00
N TYR A 180 -15.78 -7.94 30.18
CA TYR A 180 -15.73 -6.48 30.31
C TYR A 180 -14.45 -5.90 29.68
N GLU A 181 -13.29 -6.51 29.94
CA GLU A 181 -12.04 -6.09 29.32
C GLU A 181 -12.06 -6.28 27.80
N GLN A 182 -12.61 -7.39 27.32
CA GLN A 182 -12.74 -7.68 25.89
C GLN A 182 -13.66 -6.67 25.19
N GLU A 183 -14.79 -6.33 25.79
CA GLU A 183 -15.72 -5.31 25.31
C GLU A 183 -15.05 -3.94 25.25
N LYS A 184 -14.39 -3.51 26.34
CA LYS A 184 -13.64 -2.26 26.38
C LYS A 184 -12.54 -2.20 25.30
N ARG A 185 -11.80 -3.29 25.11
CA ARG A 185 -10.80 -3.41 24.03
C ARG A 185 -11.44 -3.38 22.64
N SER A 186 -12.60 -4.00 22.46
CA SER A 186 -13.35 -3.99 21.20
C SER A 186 -13.86 -2.59 20.86
N GLU A 187 -14.46 -1.89 21.83
CA GLU A 187 -14.96 -0.53 21.68
C GLU A 187 -13.85 0.45 21.33
N THR A 188 -12.74 0.43 22.07
CA THR A 188 -11.58 1.28 21.79
C THR A 188 -11.02 1.02 20.39
N ARG A 189 -10.89 -0.24 19.98
CA ARG A 189 -10.49 -0.61 18.61
C ARG A 189 -11.49 -0.11 17.57
N SER A 190 -12.80 -0.21 17.84
CA SER A 190 -13.85 0.28 16.95
C SER A 190 -13.76 1.79 16.76
N LYS A 191 -13.64 2.55 17.85
CA LYS A 191 -13.43 4.02 17.84
C LYS A 191 -12.19 4.39 17.03
N ILE A 192 -11.06 3.71 17.25
CA ILE A 192 -9.83 3.96 16.49
C ILE A 192 -10.01 3.65 15.00
N ARG A 193 -10.71 2.56 14.65
CA ARG A 193 -11.02 2.21 13.24
C ARG A 193 -11.89 3.28 12.59
N GLN A 194 -12.91 3.77 13.28
CA GLN A 194 -13.77 4.85 12.79
C GLN A 194 -12.97 6.14 12.55
N LEU A 195 -12.14 6.56 13.51
CA LEU A 195 -11.27 7.74 13.36
C LEU A 195 -10.30 7.60 12.18
N LYS A 196 -9.65 6.43 12.04
CA LYS A 196 -8.77 6.15 10.91
C LYS A 196 -9.52 6.15 9.58
N HIS A 197 -10.75 5.63 9.55
CA HIS A 197 -11.60 5.64 8.36
C HIS A 197 -11.92 7.08 7.94
N ILE A 198 -12.36 7.92 8.88
CA ILE A 198 -12.63 9.35 8.64
C ILE A 198 -11.37 10.06 8.14
N GLN A 199 -10.24 9.88 8.82
CA GLN A 199 -8.96 10.48 8.39
C GLN A 199 -8.52 10.00 7.00
N SER A 200 -8.84 8.76 6.63
CA SER A 200 -8.54 8.23 5.30
C SER A 200 -9.38 8.88 4.20
N LEU A 201 -10.56 9.42 4.50
CA LEU A 201 -11.42 10.10 3.51
C LEU A 201 -10.89 11.48 3.12
N TYR A 202 -10.06 12.10 3.97
CA TYR A 202 -9.38 13.37 3.68
C TYR A 202 -8.00 13.20 3.02
N LYS A 203 -7.54 11.96 2.86
CA LYS A 203 -6.21 11.66 2.30
C LYS A 203 -6.34 11.01 0.92
N PRO A 204 -5.45 11.36 -0.03
CA PRO A 204 -5.41 10.66 -1.30
C PRO A 204 -5.03 9.18 -1.08
N LYS A 205 -5.74 8.28 -1.75
CA LYS A 205 -5.50 6.84 -1.75
C LYS A 205 -4.63 6.47 -2.95
N ARG A 206 -3.87 5.40 -2.81
CA ARG A 206 -3.10 4.81 -3.91
C ARG A 206 -4.01 3.86 -4.70
N LEU A 207 -4.65 4.36 -5.75
CA LEU A 207 -5.49 3.56 -6.66
C LEU A 207 -4.65 2.79 -7.70
N GLY A 208 -3.55 3.40 -8.17
CA GLY A 208 -2.69 2.84 -9.21
C GLY A 208 -1.28 2.46 -8.73
N LYS A 209 -0.35 2.38 -9.69
CA LYS A 209 1.07 2.03 -9.43
C LYS A 209 1.83 3.14 -8.70
N GLY A 210 1.52 4.40 -8.96
CA GLY A 210 2.20 5.55 -8.36
C GLY A 210 1.43 6.14 -7.18
N PRO A 211 2.10 6.76 -6.19
CA PRO A 211 1.43 7.63 -5.23
C PRO A 211 0.88 8.89 -5.93
N PHE A 212 0.00 9.61 -5.23
CA PHE A 212 -0.41 10.94 -5.66
C PHE A 212 0.73 11.95 -5.46
N GLU A 213 1.05 12.69 -6.51
CA GLU A 213 2.00 13.79 -6.49
C GLU A 213 1.21 15.11 -6.61
N PRO A 214 1.29 16.00 -5.60
CA PRO A 214 0.63 17.30 -5.67
C PRO A 214 1.24 18.17 -6.78
N ILE A 215 0.49 19.17 -7.23
CA ILE A 215 1.04 20.22 -8.09
C ILE A 215 1.82 21.22 -7.24
N ASP A 216 2.92 21.73 -7.78
CA ASP A 216 3.67 22.80 -7.14
C ASP A 216 2.82 24.08 -7.10
N THR A 217 2.93 24.83 -6.01
CA THR A 217 2.17 26.07 -5.88
C THR A 217 2.77 27.15 -6.76
N GLU A 218 1.90 27.88 -7.46
CA GLU A 218 2.32 28.98 -8.31
C GLU A 218 2.65 30.21 -7.47
N LEU A 219 3.87 30.72 -7.59
CA LEU A 219 4.35 31.91 -6.89
C LEU A 219 4.69 33.02 -7.90
N SER A 220 4.39 34.26 -7.53
CA SER A 220 4.87 35.44 -8.24
C SER A 220 6.16 35.97 -7.63
N ALA A 221 7.15 36.22 -8.48
CA ALA A 221 8.36 36.89 -8.05
C ALA A 221 8.03 38.33 -7.61
N PRO A 222 8.79 38.93 -6.67
CA PRO A 222 8.50 40.28 -6.19
C PRO A 222 8.54 41.33 -7.29
N LYS A 223 9.35 41.12 -8.34
CA LYS A 223 9.41 42.00 -9.53
C LYS A 223 8.16 41.90 -10.42
N GLU A 224 7.45 40.78 -10.37
CA GLU A 224 6.25 40.53 -11.17
C GLU A 224 4.97 40.98 -10.44
N LEU A 225 5.05 41.18 -9.12
CA LEU A 225 3.96 41.66 -8.28
C LEU A 225 3.79 43.17 -8.49
N ASN A 226 3.03 43.52 -9.52
CA ASN A 226 2.60 44.89 -9.78
C ASN A 226 1.16 45.09 -9.27
N GLY A 227 0.70 46.34 -9.14
CA GLY A 227 -0.67 46.65 -8.69
C GLY A 227 -1.70 46.85 -9.81
N THR A 228 -1.31 46.69 -11.08
CA THR A 228 -2.16 46.84 -12.29
C THR A 228 -2.47 45.52 -13.03
N LEU A 229 -3.75 45.11 -13.08
CA LEU A 229 -4.19 43.86 -13.74
C LEU A 229 -3.73 43.69 -15.20
N ARG A 230 -3.47 44.79 -15.93
CA ARG A 230 -3.00 44.76 -17.33
C ARG A 230 -1.62 44.14 -17.51
N SER A 231 -0.78 44.17 -16.48
CA SER A 231 0.57 43.60 -16.49
C SER A 231 0.65 42.21 -15.85
N LEU A 232 -0.49 41.63 -15.47
CA LEU A 232 -0.56 40.28 -14.93
C LEU A 232 -0.29 39.25 -16.03
N ARG A 233 0.67 38.36 -15.75
CA ARG A 233 0.90 37.18 -16.58
C ARG A 233 0.00 36.05 -16.11
N THR A 234 -0.64 35.36 -17.04
CA THR A 234 -1.34 34.11 -16.75
C THR A 234 -0.34 33.07 -16.27
N LYS A 235 -0.61 32.49 -15.10
CA LYS A 235 0.17 31.38 -14.54
C LYS A 235 -0.74 30.18 -14.40
N GLY A 236 -0.13 29.00 -14.54
CA GLY A 236 -0.83 27.76 -14.31
C GLY A 236 -1.68 27.23 -15.43
N SER A 237 -2.16 26.01 -15.21
CA SER A 237 -3.15 25.35 -16.06
C SER A 237 -4.32 24.90 -15.21
N ILE A 238 -5.50 25.46 -15.50
CA ILE A 238 -6.74 25.08 -14.81
C ILE A 238 -7.04 23.59 -15.01
N LEU A 239 -6.71 23.04 -16.18
CA LEU A 239 -6.92 21.63 -16.48
C LEU A 239 -6.06 20.75 -15.59
N GLN A 240 -4.83 21.16 -15.32
CA GLN A 240 -3.92 20.43 -14.44
C GLN A 240 -4.41 20.47 -13.00
N ASP A 241 -4.88 21.62 -12.50
CA ASP A 241 -5.48 21.74 -11.18
C ASP A 241 -6.72 20.85 -11.02
N ARG A 242 -7.66 20.89 -11.99
CA ARG A 242 -8.85 20.02 -11.97
C ARG A 242 -8.49 18.54 -12.03
N PHE A 243 -7.54 18.17 -12.88
CA PHE A 243 -7.05 16.80 -12.99
C PHE A 243 -6.43 16.32 -11.66
N LYS A 244 -5.61 17.15 -11.02
CA LYS A 244 -5.01 16.85 -9.72
C LYS A 244 -6.04 16.81 -8.59
N SER A 245 -7.07 17.66 -8.63
CA SER A 245 -8.21 17.59 -7.71
C SER A 245 -8.96 16.26 -7.85
N PHE A 246 -9.20 15.78 -9.09
CA PHE A 246 -9.83 14.47 -9.29
C PHE A 246 -8.99 13.31 -8.76
N GLN A 247 -7.66 13.38 -8.91
CA GLN A 247 -6.76 12.40 -8.32
C GLN A 247 -6.76 12.46 -6.79
N LYS A 248 -6.64 13.65 -6.21
CA LYS A 248 -6.63 13.87 -4.75
C LYS A 248 -7.94 13.39 -4.10
N ARG A 249 -9.06 13.55 -4.80
CA ARG A 249 -10.38 13.08 -4.39
C ARG A 249 -10.68 11.60 -4.69
N ASN A 250 -9.70 10.85 -5.20
CA ASN A 250 -9.83 9.42 -5.51
C ASN A 250 -10.90 9.10 -6.59
N LEU A 251 -11.18 10.02 -7.53
CA LEU A 251 -12.04 9.73 -8.68
C LEU A 251 -11.25 9.16 -9.86
N ILE A 252 -10.02 9.64 -10.03
CA ILE A 252 -9.10 9.21 -11.08
C ILE A 252 -7.85 8.67 -10.41
N GLU A 253 -7.25 7.64 -11.01
CA GLU A 253 -5.99 7.10 -10.53
C GLU A 253 -4.80 8.05 -10.75
N SER A 254 -3.83 8.01 -9.84
CA SER A 254 -2.50 8.59 -10.04
C SER A 254 -1.70 7.70 -11.00
N SER A 255 -1.87 7.94 -12.30
CA SER A 255 -1.01 7.30 -13.31
C SER A 255 0.37 7.94 -13.28
N SER A 256 1.42 7.14 -13.19
CA SER A 256 2.76 7.64 -13.44
C SER A 256 2.87 7.95 -14.93
N THR A 257 3.27 9.17 -15.28
CA THR A 257 3.51 9.61 -16.68
C THR A 257 4.40 8.62 -17.46
N LYS A 258 5.27 7.89 -16.74
CA LYS A 258 6.09 6.79 -17.25
C LYS A 258 5.27 5.68 -17.93
N ALA A 259 4.09 5.33 -17.43
CA ALA A 259 3.23 4.31 -18.03
C ALA A 259 2.69 4.73 -19.42
N ILE A 260 2.37 6.02 -19.59
CA ILE A 260 1.85 6.58 -20.84
C ILE A 260 2.95 6.66 -21.90
N GLN A 261 4.17 7.07 -21.52
CA GLN A 261 5.31 7.12 -22.44
C GLN A 261 5.78 5.74 -22.92
N VAL A 262 5.55 4.69 -22.13
CA VAL A 262 5.85 3.30 -22.56
C VAL A 262 4.85 2.83 -23.63
N ALA A 263 3.59 3.27 -23.58
CA ALA A 263 2.58 2.93 -24.58
C ALA A 263 2.83 3.62 -25.94
N THR A 264 3.38 4.84 -25.97
CA THR A 264 3.71 5.52 -27.23
C THR A 264 5.01 5.00 -27.86
N LYS A 265 5.88 4.37 -27.06
CA LYS A 265 7.07 3.64 -27.53
C LYS A 265 6.82 2.14 -27.55
N THR A 266 5.67 1.68 -28.05
CA THR A 266 5.47 0.27 -28.39
C THR A 266 6.40 -0.09 -29.55
N LYS A 267 7.68 -0.29 -29.25
CA LYS A 267 8.52 -1.14 -30.08
C LYS A 267 7.78 -2.48 -30.10
N PRO A 268 7.28 -2.93 -31.26
CA PRO A 268 6.63 -4.22 -31.31
C PRO A 268 7.65 -5.25 -30.80
N LYS A 269 7.20 -6.15 -29.92
CA LYS A 269 8.06 -7.23 -29.40
C LYS A 269 8.64 -8.08 -30.54
N LEU A 270 7.98 -8.04 -31.70
CA LEU A 270 8.36 -8.70 -32.93
C LEU A 270 8.84 -7.67 -33.95
N LYS A 271 9.89 -8.01 -34.72
CA LYS A 271 10.35 -7.18 -35.83
C LYS A 271 9.24 -7.09 -36.89
N LYS A 272 8.86 -5.87 -37.31
CA LYS A 272 7.98 -5.69 -38.47
C LYS A 272 8.77 -6.10 -39.72
N ARG A 273 8.30 -7.11 -40.45
CA ARG A 273 8.80 -7.43 -41.79
C ARG A 273 7.96 -6.65 -42.79
N PHE A 274 8.61 -5.82 -43.60
CA PHE A 274 7.99 -5.18 -44.74
C PHE A 274 8.37 -5.99 -45.97
N GLU A 275 7.39 -6.60 -46.62
CA GLU A 275 7.56 -7.30 -47.89
C GLU A 275 6.81 -6.53 -48.96
N THR A 276 7.50 -6.20 -50.06
CA THR A 276 6.85 -5.65 -51.24
C THR A 276 6.05 -6.76 -51.91
N LYS A 277 4.75 -6.49 -52.15
CA LYS A 277 3.92 -7.46 -52.88
C LYS A 277 4.49 -7.64 -54.28
N ARG A 278 4.54 -8.89 -54.76
CA ARG A 278 5.16 -9.26 -56.04
C ARG A 278 4.73 -8.40 -57.23
N ARG A 279 3.49 -7.89 -57.23
CA ARG A 279 2.92 -7.07 -58.30
C ARG A 279 3.49 -5.64 -58.39
N HIS A 280 4.22 -5.18 -57.38
CA HIS A 280 4.80 -3.83 -57.30
C HIS A 280 6.33 -3.88 -57.20
N ARG A 281 6.96 -4.96 -57.69
CA ARG A 281 8.41 -5.16 -57.58
C ARG A 281 9.17 -4.66 -58.83
N ASP A 282 8.49 -4.54 -59.96
CA ASP A 282 9.11 -4.36 -61.29
C ASP A 282 8.56 -3.14 -62.07
N GLU A 283 8.03 -2.12 -61.38
CA GLU A 283 7.84 -0.75 -61.91
C GLU A 283 8.96 0.15 -61.38
#